data_AF-A0A7S3PU15-F1
#
_entry.id   AF-A0A7S3PU15-F1
#
_cell.length_a   1.000
_cell.length_b   1.000
_cell.length_c   1.000
_cell.angle_alpha   90.00
_cell.angle_beta   90.00
_cell.angle_gamma   90.00
#
_symmetry.space_group_name_H-M   'P 1'
#
loop_
_entity.id
_entity.type
_entity.pdbx_description
1 polymer ?
#
loop_
_entity_poly.entity_id
_entity_poly.type
_entity_poly.pdbx_seq_one_letter_code
_entity_poly.pdbx_strand_id
1 'polypeptide(L)'
;KASSSASSSVHEEVVRARNAVVASKIYSSTFKWVPDDYYSYTLSKRAQILGAHSTFQLCKSMLMENRSYDKSLATSSDDSTYGRFYLIMLQYETTINNKKLKSELRALRPVKERLDPSKFDFRVATEEDNARLTGYSHNAVTPFGMRENV
;
A
#
# COMPACT_ATOMS: atom_id res chain seq x y z
N LYS A 1 43.43 -13.09 -2.03
CA LYS A 1 42.25 -13.96 -2.24
C LYS A 1 41.00 -13.15 -1.93
N ALA A 2 40.42 -12.49 -2.94
CA ALA A 2 39.14 -11.81 -2.82
C ALA A 2 38.11 -12.67 -3.55
N SER A 3 37.08 -13.07 -2.84
CA SER A 3 35.91 -13.80 -3.35
C SER A 3 34.75 -13.46 -2.43
N SER A 4 34.21 -12.25 -2.55
CA SER A 4 32.90 -11.92 -2.01
C SER A 4 31.87 -12.22 -3.10
N SER A 5 31.27 -13.41 -3.01
CA SER A 5 30.14 -13.83 -3.83
C SER A 5 28.95 -12.91 -3.54
N ALA A 6 28.70 -11.94 -4.40
CA ALA A 6 27.43 -11.22 -4.42
C ALA A 6 26.37 -12.19 -4.93
N SER A 7 25.69 -12.86 -3.99
CA SER A 7 24.46 -13.60 -4.24
C SER A 7 23.40 -12.60 -4.70
N SER A 8 23.26 -12.40 -6.02
CA SER A 8 22.15 -11.63 -6.59
C SER A 8 20.86 -12.46 -6.52
N SER A 9 20.32 -12.66 -5.32
CA SER A 9 18.95 -13.14 -5.19
C SER A 9 18.06 -12.00 -5.67
N VAL A 10 17.61 -12.09 -6.91
CA VAL A 10 16.61 -11.17 -7.43
C VAL A 10 15.37 -11.34 -6.54
N HIS A 11 15.06 -10.30 -5.76
CA HIS A 11 13.90 -10.24 -4.88
C HIS A 11 12.62 -10.49 -5.70
N GLU A 12 11.95 -11.62 -5.45
CA GLU A 12 10.76 -12.05 -6.19
C GLU A 12 9.68 -10.98 -6.18
N GLU A 13 9.50 -10.30 -5.05
CA GLU A 13 8.57 -9.21 -4.82
C GLU A 13 8.83 -7.98 -5.71
N VAL A 14 10.10 -7.70 -6.02
CA VAL A 14 10.51 -6.60 -6.92
C VAL A 14 10.20 -6.96 -8.36
N VAL A 15 10.48 -8.21 -8.76
CA VAL A 15 10.13 -8.71 -10.10
C VAL A 15 8.63 -8.69 -10.31
N ARG A 16 7.86 -9.15 -9.32
CA ARG A 16 6.40 -9.15 -9.36
C ARG A 16 5.84 -7.72 -9.50
N ALA A 17 6.35 -6.77 -8.73
CA ALA A 17 5.98 -5.35 -8.86
C ALA A 17 6.27 -4.83 -10.27
N ARG A 18 7.48 -5.09 -10.79
CA ARG A 18 7.91 -4.61 -12.12
C ARG A 18 7.05 -5.20 -13.23
N ASN A 19 6.76 -6.49 -13.18
CA ASN A 19 5.90 -7.16 -14.16
C ASN A 19 4.48 -6.59 -14.14
N ALA A 20 3.93 -6.30 -12.95
CA ALA A 20 2.61 -5.68 -12.84
C ALA A 20 2.57 -4.26 -13.43
N VAL A 21 3.63 -3.45 -13.24
CA VAL A 21 3.76 -2.11 -13.85
C VAL A 21 3.79 -2.21 -15.38
N VAL A 22 4.55 -3.16 -15.93
CA VAL A 22 4.63 -3.39 -17.38
C VAL A 22 3.28 -3.86 -17.94
N ALA A 23 2.63 -4.83 -17.29
CA ALA A 23 1.32 -5.32 -17.68
C ALA A 23 0.24 -4.22 -17.65
N SER A 24 0.36 -3.27 -16.71
CA SER A 24 -0.52 -2.10 -16.58
C SER A 24 -0.23 -0.99 -17.61
N LYS A 25 0.75 -1.18 -18.51
CA LYS A 25 1.15 -0.20 -19.54
C LYS A 25 1.57 1.15 -18.96
N ILE A 26 2.19 1.14 -17.77
CA ILE A 26 2.74 2.34 -17.14
C ILE A 26 4.16 2.55 -17.67
N TYR A 27 4.29 3.38 -18.70
CA TYR A 27 5.57 3.61 -19.39
C TYR A 27 6.47 4.65 -18.71
N SER A 28 5.92 5.47 -17.82
CA SER A 28 6.65 6.51 -17.09
C SER A 28 6.88 6.08 -15.63
N SER A 29 7.72 5.07 -15.42
CA SER A 29 8.10 4.60 -14.09
C SER A 29 9.58 4.23 -14.02
N THR A 30 10.19 4.47 -12.86
CA THR A 30 11.61 4.13 -12.61
C THR A 30 11.71 3.45 -11.26
N PHE A 31 12.29 2.26 -11.24
CA PHE A 31 12.65 1.54 -10.01
C PHE A 31 14.07 1.96 -9.62
N LYS A 32 14.29 2.27 -8.35
CA LYS A 32 15.57 2.74 -7.85
C LYS A 32 16.00 1.92 -6.64
N TRP A 33 17.19 1.34 -6.72
CA TRP A 33 17.84 0.75 -5.55
C TRP A 33 18.32 1.85 -4.61
N VAL A 34 18.11 1.64 -3.33
CA VAL A 34 18.50 2.56 -2.25
C VAL A 34 19.45 1.83 -1.29
N PRO A 35 20.24 2.56 -0.48
CA PRO A 35 21.08 1.94 0.55
C PRO A 35 20.28 1.08 1.53
N ASP A 36 20.91 0.06 2.12
CA ASP A 36 20.25 -0.86 3.07
C ASP A 36 19.68 -0.13 4.30
N ASP A 37 20.34 0.94 4.73
CA ASP A 37 19.95 1.80 5.85
C ASP A 37 18.98 2.93 5.45
N TYR A 38 18.38 2.88 4.25
CA TYR A 38 17.52 3.93 3.71
C TYR A 38 16.42 4.43 4.67
N TYR A 39 15.77 3.51 5.39
CA TYR A 39 14.71 3.85 6.36
C TYR A 39 15.24 4.44 7.68
N SER A 40 16.55 4.46 7.91
CA SER A 40 17.18 5.16 9.04
C SER A 40 17.35 6.66 8.77
N TYR A 41 17.40 7.09 7.51
CA TYR A 41 17.61 8.47 7.13
C TYR A 41 16.36 9.34 7.32
N THR A 42 16.56 10.66 7.37
CA THR A 42 15.47 11.66 7.38
C THR A 42 14.68 11.65 6.06
N LEU A 43 13.43 12.13 6.08
CA LEU A 43 12.61 12.23 4.86
C LEU A 43 13.28 13.09 3.78
N SER A 44 13.92 14.19 4.15
CA SER A 44 14.65 15.05 3.21
C SER A 44 15.81 14.30 2.53
N LYS A 45 16.54 13.48 3.28
CA LYS A 45 17.62 12.67 2.71
C LYS A 45 17.08 11.58 1.80
N ARG A 46 15.98 10.92 2.18
CA ARG A 46 15.27 9.94 1.34
C ARG A 46 14.79 10.57 0.03
N ALA A 47 14.22 11.77 0.09
CA ALA A 47 13.79 12.54 -1.09
C ALA A 47 14.96 12.82 -2.03
N GLN A 48 16.10 13.28 -1.49
CA GLN A 48 17.31 13.48 -2.27
C GLN A 48 17.78 12.18 -2.94
N ILE A 49 17.81 11.06 -2.21
CA ILE A 49 18.19 9.75 -2.75
C ILE A 49 17.25 9.35 -3.89
N LEU A 50 15.94 9.56 -3.76
CA LEU A 50 14.97 9.23 -4.80
C LEU A 50 14.91 10.24 -5.94
N GLY A 51 15.51 11.43 -5.79
CA GLY A 51 15.42 12.53 -6.77
C GLY A 51 14.07 13.26 -6.74
N ALA A 52 13.36 13.18 -5.62
CA ALA A 52 12.13 13.94 -5.40
C ALA A 52 12.43 15.42 -5.14
N HIS A 53 11.56 16.32 -5.63
CA HIS A 53 11.69 17.76 -5.45
C HIS A 53 11.38 18.21 -4.01
N SER A 54 10.51 17.46 -3.32
CA SER A 54 10.14 17.72 -1.93
C SER A 54 9.75 16.44 -1.21
N THR A 55 9.70 16.48 0.13
CA THR A 55 9.24 15.34 0.94
C THR A 55 7.77 15.00 0.72
N PHE A 56 6.96 15.97 0.26
CA PHE A 56 5.55 15.77 -0.11
C PHE A 56 5.34 14.88 -1.34
N GLN A 57 6.38 14.64 -2.15
CA GLN A 57 6.32 13.65 -3.24
C GLN A 57 6.61 12.22 -2.77
N LEU A 58 7.05 12.04 -1.52
CA LEU A 58 7.27 10.72 -0.96
C LEU A 58 5.96 10.16 -0.42
N CYS A 59 5.57 9.00 -0.93
CA CYS A 59 4.39 8.27 -0.48
C CYS A 59 4.76 6.95 0.19
N LYS A 60 3.88 6.49 1.07
CA LYS A 60 3.86 5.14 1.61
C LYS A 60 2.51 4.48 1.28
N SER A 61 2.56 3.19 1.05
CA SER A 61 1.39 2.31 0.98
C SER A 61 1.21 1.64 2.33
N MET A 62 -0.02 1.58 2.82
CA MET A 62 -0.35 0.88 4.05
C MET A 62 -1.59 0.03 3.84
N LEU A 63 -1.51 -1.25 4.16
CA LEU A 63 -2.69 -2.11 4.18
C LEU A 63 -3.47 -1.84 5.48
N MET A 64 -4.72 -1.42 5.31
CA MET A 64 -5.66 -1.16 6.40
C MET A 64 -6.70 -2.27 6.44
N GLU A 65 -7.04 -2.74 7.64
CA GLU A 65 -8.15 -3.65 7.90
C GLU A 65 -9.33 -2.87 8.52
N ASN A 66 -10.53 -3.07 7.99
CA ASN A 66 -11.77 -2.71 8.63
C ASN A 66 -12.16 -3.79 9.66
N ARG A 67 -11.88 -3.55 10.94
CA ARG A 67 -12.19 -4.49 12.04
C ARG A 67 -13.69 -4.69 12.26
N SER A 68 -14.51 -3.76 11.78
CA SER A 68 -15.98 -3.84 11.82
C SER A 68 -16.58 -4.47 10.56
N TYR A 69 -15.76 -5.09 9.70
CA TYR A 69 -16.23 -5.70 8.46
C TYR A 69 -17.18 -6.88 8.74
N ASP A 70 -18.33 -6.86 8.07
CA ASP A 70 -19.32 -7.92 8.08
C ASP A 70 -19.64 -8.33 6.64
N LYS A 71 -19.29 -9.57 6.29
CA LYS A 71 -19.49 -10.10 4.94
C LYS A 71 -20.95 -10.05 4.49
N SER A 72 -21.92 -10.11 5.40
CA SER A 72 -23.34 -10.05 5.07
C SER A 72 -23.81 -8.69 4.56
N LEU A 73 -23.06 -7.62 4.83
CA LEU A 73 -23.37 -6.25 4.39
C LEU A 73 -22.71 -5.86 3.07
N ALA A 74 -21.77 -6.68 2.58
CA ALA A 74 -21.14 -6.49 1.28
C ALA A 74 -22.13 -6.82 0.16
N THR A 75 -22.20 -5.96 -0.86
CA THR A 75 -23.14 -6.14 -1.99
C THR A 75 -22.66 -7.21 -2.98
N SER A 76 -21.37 -7.49 -3.00
CA SER A 76 -20.72 -8.50 -3.83
C SER A 76 -19.37 -8.90 -3.24
N SER A 77 -18.70 -9.88 -3.83
CA SER A 77 -17.34 -10.28 -3.46
C SER A 77 -16.31 -9.17 -3.64
N ASP A 78 -16.56 -8.24 -4.56
CA ASP A 78 -15.63 -7.20 -4.99
C ASP A 78 -16.15 -5.79 -4.69
N ASP A 79 -16.94 -5.67 -3.62
CA ASP A 79 -17.52 -4.39 -3.17
C ASP A 79 -16.45 -3.43 -2.64
N SER A 80 -15.89 -2.63 -3.53
CA SER A 80 -14.85 -1.63 -3.22
C SER A 80 -15.32 -0.54 -2.24
N THR A 81 -16.62 -0.40 -2.03
CA THR A 81 -17.19 0.57 -1.07
C THR A 81 -17.30 0.01 0.35
N TYR A 82 -17.19 -1.32 0.51
CA TYR A 82 -17.21 -2.00 1.81
C TYR A 82 -16.40 -3.30 1.81
N GLY A 83 -15.09 -3.16 1.67
CA GLY A 83 -14.11 -4.25 1.79
C GLY A 83 -13.65 -4.48 3.23
N ARG A 84 -13.06 -5.65 3.47
CA ARG A 84 -12.34 -5.94 4.72
C ARG A 84 -10.98 -5.25 4.76
N PHE A 85 -10.30 -5.22 3.63
CA PHE A 85 -8.97 -4.62 3.52
C PHE A 85 -9.00 -3.48 2.51
N TYR A 86 -8.11 -2.51 2.71
CA TYR A 86 -7.92 -1.38 1.82
C TYR A 86 -6.45 -1.04 1.76
N LEU A 87 -5.89 -0.93 0.55
CA LEU A 87 -4.57 -0.34 0.38
C LEU A 87 -4.69 1.18 0.33
N ILE A 88 -4.08 1.86 1.31
CA ILE A 88 -4.13 3.31 1.42
C ILE A 88 -2.77 3.92 1.04
N MET A 89 -2.78 4.83 0.07
CA MET A 89 -1.61 5.59 -0.37
C MET A 89 -1.61 6.98 0.29
N LEU A 90 -0.58 7.31 1.06
CA LEU A 90 -0.46 8.57 1.79
C LEU A 90 0.94 9.15 1.62
N GLN A 91 1.04 10.48 1.68
CA GLN A 91 2.34 11.14 1.77
C GLN A 91 2.97 10.88 3.14
N TYR A 92 4.29 10.74 3.21
CA TYR A 92 5.00 10.51 4.47
C TYR A 92 4.77 11.63 5.51
N GLU A 93 4.56 12.87 5.06
CA GLU A 93 4.27 14.04 5.90
C GLU A 93 2.85 14.04 6.49
N THR A 94 1.99 13.10 6.09
CA THR A 94 0.58 13.08 6.46
C THR A 94 0.21 11.88 7.31
N THR A 95 -0.79 12.08 8.17
CA THR A 95 -1.44 11.01 8.92
C THR A 95 -2.80 10.68 8.30
N ILE A 96 -3.19 9.41 8.41
CA ILE A 96 -4.49 8.98 7.88
C ILE A 96 -5.63 9.65 8.64
N ASN A 97 -6.56 10.27 7.91
CA ASN A 97 -7.78 10.80 8.49
C ASN A 97 -8.92 9.78 8.35
N ASN A 98 -9.09 8.94 9.37
CA ASN A 98 -10.12 7.90 9.38
C ASN A 98 -11.53 8.48 9.24
N LYS A 99 -11.83 9.67 9.79
CA LYS A 99 -13.15 10.29 9.63
C LYS A 99 -13.43 10.62 8.16
N LYS A 100 -12.44 11.19 7.47
CA LYS A 100 -12.53 11.49 6.04
C LYS A 100 -12.64 10.21 5.22
N LEU A 101 -11.78 9.22 5.45
CA LEU A 101 -11.83 7.93 4.74
C LEU A 101 -13.22 7.27 4.82
N LYS A 102 -13.79 7.19 6.04
CA LYS A 102 -15.16 6.69 6.25
C LYS A 102 -16.20 7.49 5.46
N SER A 103 -16.07 8.81 5.44
CA SER A 103 -16.97 9.69 4.72
C SER A 103 -16.90 9.46 3.20
N GLU A 104 -15.69 9.37 2.64
CA GLU A 104 -15.48 9.14 1.21
C GLU A 104 -16.02 7.78 0.77
N LEU A 105 -15.70 6.70 1.49
CA LEU A 105 -16.21 5.35 1.16
C LEU A 105 -17.73 5.27 1.21
N ARG A 106 -18.36 5.91 2.20
CA ARG A 106 -19.82 6.03 2.26
C ARG A 106 -20.37 6.88 1.13
N ALA A 107 -19.65 7.91 0.68
CA ALA A 107 -20.08 8.77 -0.40
C ALA A 107 -20.14 8.05 -1.76
N LEU A 108 -19.35 6.98 -1.94
CA LEU A 108 -19.40 6.11 -3.12
C LEU A 108 -20.73 5.35 -3.26
N ARG A 109 -21.53 5.25 -2.18
CA ARG A 109 -22.86 4.63 -2.21
C ARG A 109 -23.98 5.67 -2.35
N PRO A 110 -25.09 5.34 -3.04
CA PRO A 110 -26.33 6.11 -2.98
C PRO A 110 -26.76 6.32 -1.53
N VAL A 111 -27.33 7.49 -1.22
CA VAL A 111 -27.65 7.89 0.16
C VAL A 111 -28.45 6.82 0.93
N LYS A 112 -29.40 6.16 0.25
CA LYS A 112 -30.27 5.13 0.84
C LYS A 112 -29.54 3.82 1.18
N GLU A 113 -28.38 3.58 0.58
CA GLU A 113 -27.60 2.34 0.70
C GLU A 113 -26.32 2.55 1.53
N ARG A 114 -26.12 3.77 2.06
CA ARG A 114 -24.95 4.09 2.87
C ARG A 114 -24.98 3.31 4.17
N LEU A 115 -23.90 2.57 4.41
CA LEU A 115 -23.68 1.89 5.68
C LEU A 115 -23.46 2.91 6.81
N ASP A 116 -23.79 2.49 8.02
CA ASP A 116 -23.55 3.27 9.22
C ASP A 116 -22.04 3.51 9.43
N PRO A 117 -21.59 4.71 9.85
CA PRO A 117 -20.18 4.98 10.12
C PRO A 117 -19.50 4.01 11.09
N SER A 118 -20.25 3.39 12.01
CA SER A 118 -19.74 2.38 12.95
C SER A 118 -19.26 1.09 12.27
N LYS A 119 -19.73 0.82 11.04
CA LYS A 119 -19.31 -0.33 10.23
C LYS A 119 -17.92 -0.20 9.65
N PHE A 120 -17.25 0.91 9.91
CA PHE A 120 -15.89 1.18 9.47
C PHE A 120 -15.00 1.43 10.69
N ASP A 121 -14.11 0.49 11.04
CA ASP A 121 -13.03 0.70 12.02
C ASP A 121 -11.69 0.33 11.39
N PHE A 122 -11.05 1.33 10.78
CA PHE A 122 -9.79 1.12 10.05
C PHE A 122 -8.59 1.09 11.00
N ARG A 123 -7.90 -0.05 11.00
CA ARG A 123 -6.64 -0.29 11.72
C ARG A 123 -5.58 -0.77 10.73
N VAL A 124 -4.31 -0.58 11.05
CA VAL A 124 -3.24 -1.21 10.25
C VAL A 124 -3.44 -2.72 10.31
N ALA A 125 -3.36 -3.39 9.16
CA ALA A 125 -3.46 -4.85 9.09
C ALA A 125 -2.31 -5.50 9.89
N THR A 126 -2.49 -6.75 10.32
CA THR A 126 -1.41 -7.48 10.98
C THR A 126 -0.30 -7.78 9.97
N GLU A 127 0.91 -8.09 10.47
CA GLU A 127 2.03 -8.43 9.59
C GLU A 127 1.74 -9.69 8.75
N GLU A 128 1.03 -10.67 9.33
CA GLU A 128 0.62 -11.90 8.66
C GLU A 128 -0.34 -11.61 7.51
N ASP A 129 -1.40 -10.82 7.76
CA ASP A 129 -2.35 -10.45 6.72
C ASP A 129 -1.69 -9.59 5.65
N ASN A 130 -0.80 -8.67 6.04
CA ASN A 130 -0.04 -7.86 5.09
C ASN A 130 0.83 -8.74 4.17
N ALA A 131 1.60 -9.67 4.73
CA ALA A 131 2.46 -10.57 3.96
C ALA A 131 1.65 -11.51 3.07
N ARG A 132 0.51 -12.02 3.57
CA ARG A 132 -0.39 -12.90 2.81
C ARG A 132 -1.00 -12.18 1.61
N LEU A 133 -1.63 -11.03 1.85
CA LEU A 133 -2.39 -10.28 0.84
C LEU A 133 -1.49 -9.53 -0.15
N THR A 134 -0.47 -8.83 0.35
CA THR A 134 0.37 -7.98 -0.50
C THR A 134 1.57 -8.73 -1.06
N GLY A 135 2.04 -9.79 -0.37
CA GLY A 135 3.29 -10.47 -0.72
C GLY A 135 4.54 -9.64 -0.48
N TYR A 136 4.45 -8.53 0.26
CA TYR A 136 5.56 -7.68 0.65
C TYR A 136 5.84 -7.78 2.15
N SER A 137 7.10 -7.67 2.51
CA SER A 137 7.54 -7.55 3.90
C SER A 137 7.21 -6.16 4.48
N HIS A 138 7.39 -6.02 5.78
CA HIS A 138 7.18 -4.77 6.51
C HIS A 138 7.91 -3.60 5.81
N ASN A 139 7.22 -2.46 5.66
CA ASN A 139 7.66 -1.24 4.96
C ASN A 139 7.94 -1.36 3.45
N ALA A 140 7.73 -2.51 2.81
CA ALA A 140 8.00 -2.71 1.38
C ALA A 140 6.74 -2.76 0.49
N VAL A 141 5.55 -2.55 1.08
CA VAL A 141 4.27 -2.65 0.37
C VAL A 141 4.20 -1.61 -0.75
N THR A 142 3.77 -2.04 -1.93
CA THR A 142 3.52 -1.22 -3.12
C THR A 142 2.14 -1.58 -3.71
N PRO A 143 1.46 -0.66 -4.42
CA PRO A 143 0.19 -0.95 -5.09
C PRO A 143 0.32 -1.88 -6.30
N PHE A 144 1.54 -2.25 -6.69
CA PHE A 144 1.79 -3.11 -7.86
C PHE A 144 2.21 -4.50 -7.44
N GLY A 145 1.69 -5.52 -8.11
CA GLY A 145 2.12 -6.90 -7.91
C GLY A 145 1.72 -7.46 -6.54
N MET A 146 0.56 -7.08 -6.01
CA MET A 146 0.00 -7.75 -4.83
C MET A 146 -0.44 -9.19 -5.15
N ARG A 147 -0.54 -10.05 -4.13
CA ARG A 147 -0.94 -11.47 -4.30
C ARG A 147 -2.44 -11.63 -4.43
N GLU A 148 -3.19 -10.81 -3.71
CA GLU A 148 -4.65 -10.75 -3.74
C GLU A 148 -5.09 -9.34 -4.12
N ASN A 149 -6.28 -9.23 -4.74
CA ASN A 149 -6.92 -7.94 -4.91
C ASN A 149 -7.44 -7.49 -3.54
N VAL A 150 -7.07 -6.28 -3.14
CA VAL A 150 -7.45 -5.61 -1.88
C VAL A 150 -8.09 -4.26 -2.17
#